data_AF-A0A2K3K2R4-F1
#
_entry.id   AF-A0A2K3K2R4-F1
#
_cell.length_a   1.000
_cell.length_b   1.000
_cell.length_c   1.000
_cell.angle_alpha   90.00
_cell.angle_beta   90.00
_cell.angle_gamma   90.00
#
_symmetry.space_group_name_H-M   'P 1'
#
loop_
_entity.id
_entity.type
_entity.pdbx_description
1 polymer ?
#
loop_
_entity_poly.entity_id
_entity_poly.type
_entity_poly.pdbx_seq_one_letter_code
_entity_poly.pdbx_strand_id
1 'polypeptide(L)'
;MASMTFLSHLNLSYNNISGQIPRANQFGTFNEPSIYEGNPRLCGYPLPTNCSPLLHENGEQERKDEDGGDGDVDDEKTKKLGLYASIAVG
;
A
#
# COMPACT_ATOMS: atom_id res chain seq x y z
N MET A 1 14.12 -24.89 -6.52
CA MET A 1 14.16 -23.45 -6.83
C MET A 1 13.91 -23.30 -8.32
N ALA A 2 12.88 -22.56 -8.74
CA ALA A 2 12.59 -22.37 -10.16
C ALA A 2 13.64 -21.43 -10.78
N SER A 3 14.63 -22.00 -11.47
CA SER A 3 15.59 -21.25 -12.28
C SER A 3 15.08 -21.22 -13.71
N MET A 4 14.26 -20.21 -14.02
CA MET A 4 13.80 -19.95 -15.37
C MET A 4 14.89 -19.18 -16.11
N THR A 5 15.84 -19.85 -16.75
CA THR A 5 16.99 -19.18 -17.42
C THR A 5 16.71 -18.71 -18.84
N PHE A 6 15.54 -19.02 -19.41
CA PHE A 6 15.23 -18.79 -20.83
C PHE A 6 14.10 -17.78 -21.08
N LEU A 7 13.58 -17.12 -20.04
CA LEU A 7 12.50 -16.14 -20.22
C LEU A 7 13.07 -14.85 -20.81
N SER A 8 12.71 -14.55 -22.06
CA SER A 8 13.14 -13.35 -22.80
C SER A 8 12.06 -12.26 -22.85
N HIS A 9 10.78 -12.66 -22.79
CA HIS A 9 9.64 -11.75 -22.83
C HIS A 9 8.68 -12.06 -21.69
N LEU A 10 8.24 -11.00 -21.00
CA LEU A 10 7.28 -11.06 -19.92
C LEU A 10 6.34 -9.88 -20.04
N ASN A 11 5.04 -10.15 -19.94
CA ASN A 11 4.02 -9.12 -19.81
C ASN A 11 2.98 -9.59 -18.78
N LEU A 12 2.90 -8.87 -17.67
CA LEU A 12 1.97 -9.13 -16.57
C LEU A 12 0.95 -7.99 -16.43
N SER A 13 0.83 -7.12 -17.44
CA SER A 13 -0.02 -5.95 -17.36
C SER A 13 -1.50 -6.32 -17.24
N TYR A 14 -2.28 -5.44 -16.60
CA TYR A 14 -3.74 -5.54 -16.47
C TYR A 14 -4.22 -6.89 -15.89
N ASN A 15 -3.52 -7.39 -14.87
CA ASN A 15 -3.93 -8.55 -14.10
C ASN A 15 -4.35 -8.14 -12.68
N ASN A 16 -4.69 -9.12 -11.84
CA ASN A 16 -5.05 -8.91 -10.43
C ASN A 16 -3.95 -9.41 -9.48
N ILE A 17 -2.67 -9.17 -9.84
CA ILE A 17 -1.51 -9.63 -9.07
C ILE A 17 -1.25 -8.66 -7.91
N SER A 18 -0.76 -9.19 -6.79
CA SER A 18 -0.49 -8.43 -5.58
C SER A 18 0.86 -8.76 -4.97
N GLY A 19 1.39 -7.85 -4.16
CA GLY A 19 2.61 -8.04 -3.38
C GLY A 19 3.84 -7.41 -4.03
N GLN A 20 5.02 -7.84 -3.57
CA GLN A 20 6.29 -7.29 -4.01
C GLN A 20 6.78 -7.95 -5.31
N ILE A 21 7.22 -7.14 -6.28
CA ILE A 21 7.88 -7.64 -7.49
C ILE A 21 9.19 -8.36 -7.10
N PRO A 22 9.34 -9.65 -7.45
CA PRO A 22 10.57 -10.39 -7.17
C PRO A 22 11.76 -9.77 -7.94
N ARG A 23 12.89 -9.55 -7.26
CA ARG A 23 14.13 -9.05 -7.91
C ARG A 23 15.13 -10.15 -8.26
N ALA A 24 14.82 -11.41 -7.96
CA ALA A 24 15.73 -12.53 -8.20
C ALA A 24 15.63 -13.04 -9.64
N ASN A 25 16.77 -13.53 -10.16
CA ASN A 25 16.88 -14.16 -11.48
C ASN A 25 16.41 -13.25 -12.63
N GLN A 26 15.73 -13.80 -13.63
CA GLN A 26 15.22 -13.06 -14.79
C GLN A 26 14.23 -11.96 -14.43
N PHE A 27 13.52 -12.04 -13.30
CA PHE A 27 12.61 -10.95 -12.91
C PHE A 27 13.35 -9.64 -12.66
N GLY A 28 14.61 -9.70 -12.22
CA GLY A 28 15.47 -8.53 -12.08
C GLY A 28 15.87 -7.88 -13.41
N THR A 29 15.73 -8.57 -14.55
CA THR A 29 16.05 -8.01 -15.88
C THR A 29 14.87 -7.27 -16.52
N PHE A 30 13.64 -7.49 -16.03
CA PHE A 30 12.44 -6.81 -16.53
C PHE A 30 12.19 -5.53 -15.73
N ASN A 31 12.79 -4.44 -16.19
CA ASN A 31 12.79 -3.13 -15.55
C ASN A 31 11.77 -2.13 -16.14
N GLU A 32 10.99 -2.53 -17.14
CA GLU A 32 9.95 -1.67 -17.73
C GLU A 32 8.67 -1.68 -16.88
N PRO A 33 8.18 -0.51 -16.41
CA PRO A 33 6.95 -0.42 -15.61
C PRO A 33 5.70 -0.94 -16.33
N SER A 34 5.63 -0.82 -17.66
CA SER A 34 4.51 -1.29 -18.49
C SER A 34 4.30 -2.81 -18.43
N ILE A 35 5.34 -3.58 -18.10
CA ILE A 35 5.20 -5.04 -17.87
C ILE A 35 4.30 -5.32 -16.67
N TYR A 36 4.17 -4.37 -15.74
CA TYR A 36 3.50 -4.54 -14.45
C TYR A 36 2.30 -3.61 -14.26
N GLU A 37 2.00 -2.75 -15.25
CA GLU A 37 0.91 -1.77 -15.17
C GLU A 37 -0.46 -2.43 -14.99
N GLY A 38 -1.43 -1.69 -14.47
CA GLY A 38 -2.79 -2.22 -14.29
C GLY A 38 -2.95 -3.28 -13.20
N ASN A 39 -1.95 -3.46 -12.32
CA ASN A 39 -2.03 -4.32 -11.12
C ASN A 39 -2.06 -3.44 -9.85
N PRO A 40 -3.23 -3.10 -9.28
CA PRO A 40 -3.34 -2.07 -8.22
C PRO A 40 -2.66 -2.44 -6.90
N ARG A 41 -2.52 -3.74 -6.61
CA ARG A 41 -1.95 -4.25 -5.36
C ARG A 41 -0.48 -4.66 -5.49
N LEU A 42 0.16 -4.35 -6.62
CA LEU A 42 1.55 -4.67 -6.90
C LEU A 42 2.45 -3.50 -6.50
N CYS A 43 3.58 -3.80 -5.88
CA CYS A 43 4.53 -2.79 -5.40
C CYS A 43 5.98 -3.23 -5.60
N GLY A 44 6.90 -2.27 -5.51
CA GLY A 44 8.33 -2.46 -5.71
C GLY A 44 8.79 -2.05 -7.10
N TYR A 45 10.11 -1.94 -7.26
CA TYR A 45 10.75 -1.62 -8.55
C TYR A 45 10.34 -2.65 -9.62
N PRO A 46 10.00 -2.23 -10.86
CA PRO A 46 10.16 -0.88 -11.44
C PRO A 46 8.99 0.09 -11.24
N LEU A 47 7.94 -0.29 -10.50
CA LEU A 47 6.83 0.61 -10.22
C LEU A 47 7.24 1.72 -9.23
N PRO A 48 6.65 2.93 -9.32
CA PRO A 48 6.89 4.01 -8.35
C PRO A 48 6.32 3.68 -6.96
N THR A 49 5.35 2.76 -6.89
CA THR A 49 4.74 2.27 -5.65
C THR A 49 5.77 1.47 -4.87
N ASN A 50 6.26 2.01 -3.75
CA ASN A 50 7.14 1.26 -2.85
C ASN A 50 6.32 0.33 -1.95
N CYS A 51 6.85 -0.86 -1.70
CA CYS A 51 6.26 -1.74 -0.69
C CYS A 51 6.62 -1.19 0.69
N SER A 52 5.64 -0.63 1.40
CA SER A 52 5.83 -0.26 2.79
C SER A 52 6.10 -1.52 3.61
N PRO A 53 7.23 -1.63 4.32
CA PRO A 53 7.35 -2.62 5.36
C PRO A 53 6.41 -2.14 6.47
N LEU A 54 5.20 -2.71 6.54
CA LEU A 54 4.51 -3.12 7.76
C LEU A 54 3.02 -3.32 7.52
N LEU A 55 2.59 -4.50 7.98
CA LEU A 55 1.24 -4.99 8.26
C LEU A 55 0.32 -5.14 7.04
N HIS A 56 0.06 -6.41 6.73
CA HIS A 56 -1.09 -6.87 5.98
C HIS A 56 -2.36 -6.39 6.70
N GLU A 57 -2.79 -5.16 6.41
CA GLU A 57 -4.16 -4.77 6.61
C GLU A 57 -4.86 -4.81 5.26
N ASN A 58 -5.92 -5.60 5.22
CA ASN A 58 -6.86 -5.66 4.11
C ASN A 58 -7.47 -4.27 3.92
N GLY A 59 -6.90 -3.49 3.01
CA GLY A 59 -7.43 -2.20 2.59
C GLY A 59 -8.57 -2.40 1.60
N GLU A 60 -9.71 -2.81 2.14
CA GLU A 60 -11.01 -2.61 1.53
C GLU A 60 -11.16 -1.13 1.18
N GLN A 61 -11.71 -0.89 0.00
CA GLN A 61 -12.02 0.42 -0.50
C GLN A 61 -13.16 1.00 0.34
N GLU A 62 -12.90 2.06 1.11
CA GLU A 62 -14.01 2.89 1.60
C GLU A 62 -13.73 4.38 1.44
N ARG A 63 -14.78 5.03 0.95
CA ARG A 63 -14.81 6.37 0.43
C ARG A 63 -14.74 7.36 1.58
N LYS A 64 -14.19 8.54 1.30
CA LYS A 64 -14.52 9.74 2.06
C LYS A 64 -16.04 9.89 2.04
N ASP A 65 -16.66 10.00 3.21
CA ASP A 65 -17.82 10.86 3.42
C ASP A 65 -17.80 11.27 4.90
N GLU A 66 -17.82 12.58 5.13
CA GLU A 66 -17.99 13.23 6.42
C GLU A 66 -19.48 13.18 6.80
N ASP A 67 -19.83 12.67 7.99
CA ASP A 67 -21.04 13.10 8.70
C ASP A 67 -20.93 12.78 10.19
N GLY A 68 -21.43 13.68 11.03
CA GLY A 68 -21.22 13.71 12.47
C GLY A 68 -22.09 12.73 13.27
N GLY A 69 -21.66 12.43 14.50
CA GLY A 69 -22.44 11.65 15.47
C GLY A 69 -21.80 11.62 16.85
N ASP A 70 -22.39 12.41 17.74
CA ASP A 70 -22.21 12.51 19.19
C ASP A 70 -22.41 11.16 19.91
N GLY A 71 -21.61 10.90 20.96
CA GLY A 71 -21.70 9.66 21.74
C GLY A 71 -20.54 9.45 22.71
N ASP A 72 -20.54 10.19 23.81
CA ASP A 72 -19.76 9.90 25.01
C ASP A 72 -20.22 8.57 25.65
N VAL A 73 -19.32 7.63 25.96
CA VAL A 73 -19.26 6.88 27.25
C VAL A 73 -17.85 6.25 27.41
N ASP A 74 -17.33 6.47 28.60
CA ASP A 74 -16.03 6.19 29.22
C ASP A 74 -15.46 4.76 29.09
N ASP A 75 -14.15 4.62 28.87
CA ASP A 75 -13.18 4.18 29.90
C ASP A 75 -11.76 3.97 29.31
N GLU A 76 -10.79 4.62 29.95
CA GLU A 76 -9.35 4.36 29.96
C GLU A 76 -8.54 4.28 28.64
N LYS A 77 -7.85 5.42 28.38
CA LYS A 77 -6.50 5.54 27.78
C LYS A 77 -6.39 5.92 26.30
N THR A 78 -7.23 6.83 25.83
CA THR A 78 -6.95 7.67 24.64
C THR A 78 -6.20 8.96 25.01
N LYS A 79 -5.15 8.87 25.84
CA LYS A 79 -4.27 10.01 26.14
C LYS A 79 -3.12 10.10 25.13
N LYS A 80 -3.40 10.50 23.89
CA LYS A 80 -2.39 11.22 23.06
C LYS A 80 -2.88 11.94 21.79
N LEU A 81 -4.18 12.22 21.63
CA LEU A 81 -4.65 13.16 20.62
C LEU A 81 -5.48 14.22 21.35
N GLY A 82 -5.01 15.46 21.38
CA GLY A 82 -5.77 16.57 21.99
C GLY A 82 -5.04 17.35 23.07
N LEU A 83 -3.73 17.54 22.94
CA LEU A 83 -3.04 18.54 23.76
C LEU A 83 -2.79 19.78 22.92
N TYR A 84 -3.39 20.87 23.39
CA TYR A 84 -3.06 22.27 23.11
C TYR A 84 -3.63 22.89 21.83
N ALA A 85 -4.94 23.16 21.86
CA ALA A 85 -5.46 24.38 21.27
C ALA A 85 -6.41 25.04 22.28
N SER A 86 -5.96 26.16 22.86
CA SER A 86 -6.73 27.26 23.48
C SER A 86 -6.15 27.71 24.82
N ILE A 87 -5.52 28.89 24.82
CA ILE A 87 -5.84 29.88 25.85
C ILE A 87 -6.32 31.11 25.08
N ALA A 88 -7.62 31.33 25.13
CA ALA A 88 -8.22 32.63 24.89
C ALA A 88 -8.79 33.12 26.22
N VAL A 89 -8.60 34.41 26.48
CA VAL A 89 -9.38 35.37 27.29
C VAL A 89 -8.43 36.27 28.09
N GLY A 90 -8.45 37.55 27.72
CA GLY A 90 -7.70 38.67 28.26
C GLY A 90 -7.62 39.77 27.22
#